data_AF-A0A7R9ZGM1-F1
#
_entry.id   AF-A0A7R9ZGM1-F1
#
_cell.length_a   1.000
_cell.length_b   1.000
_cell.length_c   1.000
_cell.angle_alpha   90.00
_cell.angle_beta   90.00
_cell.angle_gamma   90.00
#
_symmetry.space_group_name_H-M   'P 1'
#
loop_
_entity.id
_entity.type
_entity.pdbx_description
1 polymer ?
#
loop_
_entity_poly.entity_id
_entity_poly.type
_entity_poly.pdbx_seq_one_letter_code
_entity_poly.pdbx_strand_id
1 'polypeptide(L)'
;GELAGEEEGAPEKGASGASRRYAFWSFSALLSSELRSIVLPCLSSVVSDIAAELEFAVANWCNPTSKFHGSKKRRKLDDEDRKFDNEALRPLQPLLLCLESALKADAHDGGGWIRSDDGERYRAILEPLGKLLVSKVPNDFPVTSSLGPKETSSTTSFEKIVQGVGTEEHGSVVGCLTALAAAAGNEQLWKPLNHAILESCGNEERSEVRKAGVSCLLSVIQSLGEEYMVLLPESLPILSELLEDSDEDIAGLAKECITQGEELLGESLDDAIS
;
A
#
# COMPACT_ATOMS: atom_id res chain seq x y z
N GLY A 1 58.25 18.92 16.00
CA GLY A 1 57.20 18.50 16.93
C GLY A 1 55.94 19.21 16.52
N GLU A 2 55.23 18.63 15.58
CA GLU A 2 53.92 19.09 15.11
C GLU A 2 53.09 17.82 14.97
N LEU A 3 52.03 17.72 15.77
CA LEU A 3 50.97 16.74 15.59
C LEU A 3 49.72 17.56 15.33
N ALA A 4 49.42 17.71 14.04
CA ALA A 4 48.09 18.09 13.57
C ALA A 4 47.15 16.93 13.88
N GLY A 5 46.15 17.19 14.72
CA GLY A 5 45.03 16.27 14.91
C GLY A 5 44.13 16.35 13.68
N GLU A 6 43.98 15.22 13.00
CA GLU A 6 42.92 15.03 12.00
C GLU A 6 41.57 15.02 12.73
N GLU A 7 40.74 16.03 12.44
CA GLU A 7 39.31 15.98 12.78
C GLU A 7 38.65 14.94 11.86
N GLU A 8 38.40 13.73 12.40
CA GLU A 8 37.49 12.77 11.78
C GLU A 8 36.09 13.38 11.67
N GLY A 9 35.69 13.70 10.45
CA GLY A 9 34.34 14.15 10.12
C GLY A 9 33.28 13.15 10.57
N ALA A 10 32.32 13.63 11.37
CA ALA A 10 31.17 12.86 11.79
C ALA A 10 30.37 12.33 10.58
N PRO A 11 29.84 11.10 10.63
CA PRO A 11 29.15 10.52 9.49
C PRO A 11 27.77 11.16 9.30
N GLU A 12 27.52 11.70 8.10
CA GLU A 12 26.19 12.09 7.61
C GLU A 12 25.26 10.85 7.55
N LYS A 13 24.58 10.54 8.65
CA LYS A 13 23.91 9.25 8.87
C LYS A 13 22.47 9.12 8.38
N GLY A 14 21.83 10.18 7.87
CA GLY A 14 20.42 10.16 7.43
C GLY A 14 20.25 9.91 5.91
N ALA A 15 20.71 10.86 5.09
CA ALA A 15 20.46 10.88 3.63
C ALA A 15 21.16 9.75 2.85
N SER A 16 22.34 9.31 3.32
CA SER A 16 23.10 8.21 2.70
C SER A 16 22.43 6.84 2.87
N GLY A 17 21.62 6.65 3.92
CA GLY A 17 20.84 5.43 4.12
C GLY A 17 19.67 5.34 3.15
N ALA A 18 18.86 6.39 3.08
CA ALA A 18 17.69 6.45 2.21
C ALA A 18 18.04 6.32 0.73
N SER A 19 19.12 6.97 0.29
CA SER A 19 19.60 6.86 -1.10
C SER A 19 19.98 5.43 -1.49
N ARG A 20 20.62 4.67 -0.59
CA ARG A 20 21.00 3.27 -0.83
C ARG A 20 19.77 2.37 -0.89
N ARG A 21 18.81 2.54 0.03
CA ARG A 21 17.55 1.79 0.01
C ARG A 21 16.72 2.10 -1.23
N TYR A 22 16.65 3.37 -1.63
CA TYR A 22 16.00 3.78 -2.86
C TYR A 22 16.63 3.09 -4.08
N ALA A 23 17.95 3.14 -4.22
CA ALA A 23 18.64 2.46 -5.32
C ALA A 23 18.41 0.95 -5.31
N PHE A 24 18.43 0.32 -4.14
CA PHE A 24 18.15 -1.11 -3.99
C PHE A 24 16.73 -1.44 -4.46
N TRP A 25 15.70 -0.73 -3.97
CA TRP A 25 14.32 -1.03 -4.34
C TRP A 25 13.98 -0.67 -5.78
N SER A 26 14.58 0.39 -6.35
CA SER A 26 14.45 0.69 -7.77
C SER A 26 15.06 -0.42 -8.64
N PHE A 27 16.23 -0.96 -8.26
CA PHE A 27 16.83 -2.08 -8.96
C PHE A 27 16.00 -3.36 -8.81
N SER A 28 15.54 -3.67 -7.59
CA SER A 28 14.69 -4.83 -7.32
C SER A 28 13.35 -4.75 -8.05
N ALA A 29 12.76 -3.56 -8.18
CA ALA A 29 11.54 -3.37 -8.95
C ALA A 29 11.72 -3.71 -10.43
N LEU A 30 12.81 -3.23 -11.05
CA LEU A 30 13.16 -3.55 -12.43
C LEU A 30 13.45 -5.04 -12.62
N LEU A 31 14.13 -5.68 -11.67
CA LEU A 31 14.34 -7.13 -11.73
C LEU A 31 13.04 -7.90 -11.62
N SER A 32 12.15 -7.52 -10.70
CA SER A 32 10.86 -8.18 -10.50
C SER A 32 9.95 -8.04 -11.72
N SER A 33 9.95 -6.89 -12.40
CA SER A 33 9.16 -6.69 -13.61
C SER A 33 9.66 -7.52 -14.79
N GLU A 34 10.99 -7.60 -14.98
CA GLU A 34 11.60 -8.28 -16.14
C GLU A 34 11.73 -9.79 -15.95
N LEU A 35 12.16 -10.24 -14.77
CA LEU A 35 12.48 -11.64 -14.50
C LEU A 35 11.33 -12.41 -13.84
N ARG A 36 10.32 -11.69 -13.33
CA ARG A 36 9.11 -12.25 -12.70
C ARG A 36 9.48 -13.30 -11.64
N SER A 37 8.98 -14.53 -11.79
CA SER A 37 9.11 -15.60 -10.82
C SER A 37 10.55 -16.01 -10.51
N ILE A 38 11.50 -15.75 -11.41
CA ILE A 38 12.92 -16.07 -11.22
C ILE A 38 13.51 -15.28 -10.03
N VAL A 39 12.95 -14.10 -9.72
CA VAL A 39 13.42 -13.21 -8.65
C VAL A 39 12.80 -13.55 -7.28
N LEU A 40 11.71 -14.32 -7.24
CA LEU A 40 11.04 -14.68 -5.99
C LEU A 40 11.97 -15.35 -4.96
N PRO A 41 12.83 -16.32 -5.31
CA PRO A 41 13.80 -16.88 -4.36
C PRO A 41 14.77 -15.83 -3.79
N CYS A 42 15.15 -14.83 -4.58
CA CYS A 42 16.00 -13.73 -4.14
C CYS A 42 15.25 -12.82 -3.14
N LEU A 43 13.99 -12.50 -3.43
CA LEU A 43 13.16 -11.67 -2.56
C LEU A 43 12.88 -12.32 -1.20
N SER A 44 12.86 -13.65 -1.13
CA SER A 44 12.72 -14.37 0.15
C SER A 44 13.77 -13.96 1.18
N SER A 45 14.97 -13.57 0.74
CA SER A 45 16.05 -13.13 1.64
C SER A 45 15.86 -11.73 2.24
N VAL A 46 14.96 -10.93 1.67
CA VAL A 46 14.73 -9.52 2.02
C VAL A 46 13.28 -9.23 2.41
N VAL A 47 12.45 -10.25 2.64
CA VAL A 47 11.06 -10.09 3.11
C VAL A 47 10.99 -9.29 4.41
N SER A 48 11.91 -9.53 5.35
CA SER A 48 11.99 -8.76 6.59
C SER A 48 12.29 -7.28 6.32
N ASP A 49 13.08 -6.98 5.30
CA ASP A 49 13.38 -5.61 4.90
C ASP A 49 12.17 -4.96 4.22
N ILE A 50 11.39 -5.71 3.43
CA ILE A 50 10.11 -5.24 2.87
C ILE A 50 9.17 -4.82 4.02
N ALA A 51 8.94 -5.72 4.97
CA ALA A 51 8.08 -5.46 6.12
C ALA A 51 8.59 -4.26 6.95
N ALA A 52 9.90 -4.18 7.19
CA ALA A 52 10.50 -3.08 7.94
C ALA A 52 10.33 -1.71 7.26
N GLU A 53 10.47 -1.62 5.94
CA GLU A 53 10.26 -0.37 5.20
C GLU A 53 8.78 0.03 5.16
N LEU A 54 7.85 -0.93 5.01
CA LEU A 54 6.41 -0.66 5.08
C LEU A 54 6.01 -0.17 6.49
N GLU A 55 6.47 -0.83 7.55
CA GLU A 55 6.23 -0.39 8.93
C GLU A 55 6.91 0.95 9.24
N PHE A 56 8.09 1.23 8.66
CA PHE A 56 8.71 2.54 8.74
C PHE A 56 7.81 3.62 8.10
N ALA A 57 7.22 3.35 6.93
CA ALA A 57 6.26 4.27 6.32
C ALA A 57 5.01 4.50 7.19
N VAL A 58 4.41 3.43 7.70
CA VAL A 58 3.27 3.50 8.62
C VAL A 58 3.62 4.36 9.85
N ALA A 59 4.76 4.11 10.48
CA ALA A 59 5.16 4.82 11.69
C ALA A 59 5.32 6.34 11.46
N ASN A 60 5.70 6.75 10.24
CA ASN A 60 5.86 8.15 9.90
C ASN A 60 4.54 8.80 9.43
N TRP A 61 3.66 8.09 8.72
CA TRP A 61 2.36 8.64 8.27
C TRP A 61 1.24 8.55 9.32
N CYS A 62 1.22 7.53 10.17
CA CYS A 62 0.23 7.39 11.25
C CYS A 62 0.61 8.16 12.53
N ASN A 63 1.89 8.54 12.68
CA ASN A 63 2.38 9.11 13.93
C ASN A 63 3.48 10.16 13.68
N PRO A 64 3.16 11.46 13.62
CA PRO A 64 4.19 12.52 13.50
C PRO A 64 5.12 12.63 14.74
N THR A 65 4.99 11.73 15.72
CA THR A 65 5.75 11.73 16.99
C THR A 65 6.75 10.59 17.17
N SER A 66 7.02 9.78 16.13
CA SER A 66 8.03 8.73 16.17
C SER A 66 9.45 9.28 16.30
N LYS A 67 9.88 9.57 17.54
CA LYS A 67 11.27 9.76 17.89
C LYS A 67 11.97 8.41 17.80
N PHE A 68 12.64 8.14 16.69
CA PHE A 68 13.75 7.21 16.72
C PHE A 68 14.92 7.89 17.44
N HIS A 69 15.11 7.63 18.73
CA HIS A 69 16.44 7.63 19.36
C HIS A 69 16.39 7.01 20.75
N GLY A 70 17.40 6.18 21.02
CA GLY A 70 17.68 5.66 22.35
C GLY A 70 17.66 6.76 23.41
N SER A 71 17.01 6.44 24.53
CA SER A 71 17.34 6.93 25.87
C SER A 71 17.78 8.40 26.03
N LYS A 72 16.83 9.34 26.18
CA LYS A 72 16.71 10.23 27.37
C LYS A 72 15.76 11.43 27.14
N LYS A 73 14.76 11.49 28.04
CA LYS A 73 14.05 12.62 28.68
C LYS A 73 13.76 13.92 27.86
N ARG A 74 12.45 14.09 27.63
CA ARG A 74 11.66 15.24 27.14
C ARG A 74 12.15 16.65 27.52
N ARG A 75 12.15 17.55 26.52
CA ARG A 75 11.55 18.89 26.60
C ARG A 75 10.43 18.98 25.55
N LYS A 76 9.27 19.51 25.93
CA LYS A 76 8.19 19.94 25.03
C LYS A 76 8.73 21.13 24.25
N LEU A 77 8.75 21.03 22.93
CA LEU A 77 9.01 22.11 21.99
C LEU A 77 7.88 22.04 20.95
N ASP A 78 7.40 23.23 20.60
CA ASP A 78 6.20 23.54 19.86
C ASP A 78 6.07 22.80 18.53
N ASP A 79 4.83 22.53 18.14
CA ASP A 79 4.41 21.59 17.08
C ASP A 79 4.53 22.16 15.65
N GLU A 80 5.04 23.39 15.48
CA GLU A 80 4.88 24.14 14.22
C GLU A 80 6.04 24.05 13.21
N ASP A 81 7.13 23.30 13.46
CA ASP A 81 8.26 23.26 12.49
C ASP A 81 9.02 21.92 12.47
N ARG A 82 8.32 20.77 12.55
CA ARG A 82 8.96 19.47 12.26
C ARG A 82 8.94 19.19 10.77
N LYS A 83 10.03 19.54 10.10
CA LYS A 83 10.30 19.16 8.72
C LYS A 83 10.34 17.63 8.63
N PHE A 84 9.28 17.04 8.07
CA PHE A 84 9.19 15.62 7.79
C PHE A 84 10.30 15.25 6.81
N ASP A 85 11.08 14.20 7.11
CA ASP A 85 12.16 13.78 6.21
C ASP A 85 11.56 12.95 5.07
N ASN A 86 10.89 13.64 4.13
CA ASN A 86 10.32 13.05 2.92
C ASN A 86 11.36 12.21 2.14
N GLU A 87 12.65 12.57 2.22
CA GLU A 87 13.72 11.79 1.59
C GLU A 87 13.91 10.42 2.24
N ALA A 88 13.66 10.28 3.55
CA ALA A 88 13.79 9.00 4.24
C ALA A 88 12.77 7.94 3.77
N LEU A 89 11.63 8.39 3.26
CA LEU A 89 10.52 7.56 2.76
C LEU A 89 10.50 7.41 1.25
N ARG A 90 11.39 8.10 0.53
CA ARG A 90 11.61 7.93 -0.90
C ARG A 90 11.71 6.46 -1.37
N PRO A 91 12.29 5.51 -0.61
CA PRO A 91 12.34 4.11 -1.03
C PRO A 91 10.98 3.40 -1.11
N LEU A 92 9.92 3.95 -0.50
CA LEU A 92 8.61 3.31 -0.40
C LEU A 92 7.98 3.04 -1.76
N GLN A 93 7.95 4.01 -2.67
CA GLN A 93 7.27 3.83 -3.95
C GLN A 93 7.94 2.75 -4.82
N PRO A 94 9.28 2.76 -5.04
CA PRO A 94 9.94 1.64 -5.73
C PRO A 94 9.78 0.29 -5.03
N LEU A 95 9.71 0.27 -3.69
CA LEU A 95 9.41 -0.95 -2.93
C LEU A 95 8.01 -1.47 -3.25
N LEU A 96 7.00 -0.60 -3.30
CA LEU A 96 5.63 -0.97 -3.67
C LEU A 96 5.60 -1.56 -5.08
N LEU A 97 6.29 -0.95 -6.05
CA LEU A 97 6.39 -1.50 -7.41
C LEU A 97 7.06 -2.89 -7.42
N CYS A 98 8.15 -3.05 -6.67
CA CYS A 98 8.84 -4.34 -6.53
C CYS A 98 7.93 -5.40 -5.95
N LEU A 99 7.22 -5.07 -4.87
CA LEU A 99 6.32 -5.96 -4.16
C LEU A 99 5.12 -6.34 -5.04
N GLU A 100 4.47 -5.36 -5.67
CA GLU A 100 3.36 -5.58 -6.60
C GLU A 100 3.76 -6.49 -7.76
N SER A 101 4.92 -6.24 -8.39
CA SER A 101 5.43 -7.05 -9.50
C SER A 101 5.74 -8.49 -9.06
N ALA A 102 6.33 -8.66 -7.87
CA ALA A 102 6.62 -9.96 -7.30
C ALA A 102 5.34 -10.75 -6.97
N LEU A 103 4.34 -10.10 -6.36
CA LEU A 103 3.06 -10.73 -6.03
C LEU A 103 2.28 -11.11 -7.29
N LYS A 104 2.30 -10.29 -8.35
CA LYS A 104 1.73 -10.64 -9.65
C LYS A 104 2.41 -11.87 -10.26
N ALA A 105 3.74 -11.95 -10.18
CA ALA A 105 4.50 -13.12 -10.65
C ALA A 105 4.19 -14.37 -9.81
N ASP A 106 4.09 -14.23 -8.49
CA ASP A 106 3.74 -15.33 -7.60
C ASP A 106 2.32 -15.83 -7.87
N ALA A 107 1.34 -14.94 -8.03
CA ALA A 107 -0.03 -15.29 -8.39
C ALA A 107 -0.09 -16.10 -9.70
N HIS A 108 0.68 -15.69 -10.71
CA HIS A 108 0.80 -16.42 -11.97
C HIS A 108 1.36 -17.84 -11.79
N ASP A 109 2.25 -18.04 -10.82
CA ASP A 109 2.81 -19.34 -10.46
C ASP A 109 1.97 -20.08 -9.40
N GLY A 110 0.77 -19.57 -9.12
CA GLY A 110 -0.21 -20.17 -8.24
C GLY A 110 -0.09 -19.74 -6.78
N GLY A 111 0.77 -18.81 -6.40
CA GLY A 111 0.87 -18.23 -5.04
C GLY A 111 1.76 -19.00 -4.08
N GLY A 112 2.71 -19.79 -4.59
CA GLY A 112 3.57 -20.64 -3.76
C GLY A 112 4.54 -19.85 -2.87
N TRP A 113 5.03 -18.69 -3.33
CA TRP A 113 6.00 -17.88 -2.61
C TRP A 113 5.35 -17.20 -1.40
N ILE A 114 4.22 -16.52 -1.57
CA ILE A 114 3.54 -15.80 -0.48
C ILE A 114 3.02 -16.74 0.61
N ARG A 115 2.74 -18.00 0.26
CA ARG A 115 2.22 -19.04 1.16
C ARG A 115 3.27 -19.98 1.76
N SER A 116 4.56 -19.81 1.41
CA SER A 116 5.61 -20.80 1.71
C SER A 116 5.95 -20.99 3.20
N ASP A 117 5.56 -20.07 4.09
CA ASP A 117 5.97 -20.00 5.50
C ASP A 117 4.80 -19.95 6.48
N ASP A 118 3.82 -20.85 6.31
CA ASP A 118 2.61 -20.92 7.16
C ASP A 118 1.86 -19.56 7.24
N GLY A 119 1.99 -18.75 6.18
CA GLY A 119 1.39 -17.44 6.04
C GLY A 119 2.08 -16.32 6.83
N GLU A 120 3.30 -16.52 7.35
CA GLU A 120 4.06 -15.46 8.02
C GLU A 120 4.35 -14.29 7.07
N ARG A 121 4.81 -14.56 5.85
CA ARG A 121 5.05 -13.53 4.83
C ARG A 121 3.80 -12.76 4.48
N TYR A 122 2.70 -13.48 4.31
CA TYR A 122 1.41 -12.88 4.02
C TYR A 122 1.01 -11.87 5.10
N ARG A 123 1.08 -12.26 6.38
CA ARG A 123 0.73 -11.38 7.51
C ARG A 123 1.69 -10.19 7.61
N ALA A 124 2.99 -10.43 7.46
CA ALA A 124 4.02 -9.39 7.53
C ALA A 124 3.89 -8.31 6.44
N ILE A 125 3.24 -8.64 5.32
CA ILE A 125 2.96 -7.71 4.22
C ILE A 125 1.56 -7.09 4.36
N LEU A 126 0.53 -7.89 4.65
CA LEU A 126 -0.85 -7.42 4.72
C LEU A 126 -1.04 -6.38 5.82
N GLU A 127 -0.51 -6.63 7.03
CA GLU A 127 -0.73 -5.75 8.18
C GLU A 127 -0.29 -4.30 7.90
N PRO A 128 0.96 -4.03 7.47
CA PRO A 128 1.35 -2.67 7.18
C PRO A 128 0.67 -2.10 5.92
N LEU A 129 0.37 -2.89 4.88
CA LEU A 129 -0.37 -2.38 3.71
C LEU A 129 -1.78 -1.89 4.09
N GLY A 130 -2.50 -2.62 4.94
CA GLY A 130 -3.80 -2.18 5.47
C GLY A 130 -3.69 -0.87 6.26
N LYS A 131 -2.65 -0.73 7.10
CA LYS A 131 -2.37 0.54 7.81
C LYS A 131 -2.02 1.69 6.85
N LEU A 132 -1.29 1.42 5.77
CA LEU A 132 -0.95 2.41 4.75
C LEU A 132 -2.19 2.89 3.98
N LEU A 133 -3.16 2.00 3.74
CA LEU A 133 -4.42 2.32 3.06
C LEU A 133 -5.21 3.43 3.79
N VAL A 134 -5.14 3.44 5.12
CA VAL A 134 -5.83 4.42 5.98
C VAL A 134 -4.92 5.54 6.50
N SER A 135 -3.65 5.59 6.08
CA SER A 135 -2.65 6.53 6.59
C SER A 135 -2.88 7.98 6.13
N LYS A 136 -2.29 8.96 6.84
CA LYS A 136 -2.28 10.37 6.43
C LYS A 136 -0.99 10.69 5.69
N VAL A 137 -1.08 10.82 4.37
CA VAL A 137 0.07 11.14 3.51
C VAL A 137 0.26 12.65 3.43
N PRO A 138 1.47 13.19 3.67
CA PRO A 138 1.75 14.61 3.48
C PRO A 138 1.50 15.07 2.04
N ASN A 139 0.93 16.26 1.86
CA ASN A 139 0.62 16.81 0.52
C ASN A 139 1.87 17.08 -0.32
N ASP A 140 3.03 17.31 0.31
CA ASP A 140 4.31 17.54 -0.35
C ASP A 140 5.15 16.26 -0.50
N PHE A 141 4.57 15.09 -0.17
CA PHE A 141 5.27 13.82 -0.28
C PHE A 141 5.65 13.56 -1.75
N PRO A 142 6.94 13.29 -2.05
CA PRO A 142 7.42 13.16 -3.42
C PRO A 142 6.99 11.82 -4.02
N VAL A 143 5.95 11.86 -4.85
CA VAL A 143 5.46 10.69 -5.61
C VAL A 143 5.74 10.88 -7.09
N THR A 144 6.36 9.87 -7.70
CA THR A 144 6.55 9.81 -9.16
C THR A 144 5.25 9.34 -9.80
N SER A 145 4.77 10.03 -10.83
CA SER A 145 3.55 9.67 -11.56
C SER A 145 3.72 9.92 -13.06
N SER A 146 3.04 9.13 -13.88
CA SER A 146 2.99 9.23 -15.34
C SER A 146 1.98 10.27 -15.85
N LEU A 147 1.25 10.94 -14.94
CA LEU A 147 0.24 11.95 -15.23
C LEU A 147 0.80 13.18 -15.97
N GLY A 148 -0.03 13.79 -16.81
CA GLY A 148 0.30 15.06 -17.46
C GLY A 148 0.31 16.25 -16.49
N PRO A 149 0.93 17.40 -16.84
CA PRO A 149 1.06 18.54 -15.92
C PRO A 149 -0.26 19.06 -15.33
N LYS A 150 -1.36 18.97 -16.07
CA LYS A 150 -2.69 19.39 -15.59
C LYS A 150 -3.22 18.45 -14.51
N GLU A 151 -3.18 17.15 -14.75
CA GLU A 151 -3.65 16.12 -13.82
C GLU A 151 -2.77 16.07 -12.56
N THR A 152 -1.44 16.23 -12.71
CA THR A 152 -0.54 16.26 -11.55
C THR A 152 -0.87 17.35 -10.53
N SER A 153 -1.49 18.45 -10.98
CA SER A 153 -1.87 19.59 -10.14
C SER A 153 -3.20 19.41 -9.40
N SER A 154 -4.08 18.55 -9.92
CA SER A 154 -5.38 18.22 -9.31
C SER A 154 -5.31 16.98 -8.43
N THR A 155 -4.29 16.14 -8.58
CA THR A 155 -4.13 14.88 -7.84
C THR A 155 -3.18 15.04 -6.66
N THR A 156 -3.65 14.64 -5.48
CA THR A 156 -2.93 14.63 -4.22
C THR A 156 -1.86 13.53 -4.15
N SER A 157 -0.92 13.66 -3.21
CA SER A 157 0.06 12.59 -2.96
C SER A 157 -0.60 11.30 -2.47
N PHE A 158 -1.70 11.40 -1.72
CA PHE A 158 -2.48 10.24 -1.26
C PHE A 158 -3.07 9.46 -2.44
N GLU A 159 -3.73 10.15 -3.39
CA GLU A 159 -4.30 9.52 -4.58
C GLU A 159 -3.22 8.83 -5.43
N LYS A 160 -2.02 9.39 -5.53
CA LYS A 160 -0.92 8.77 -6.29
C LYS A 160 -0.38 7.53 -5.59
N ILE A 161 0.10 7.65 -4.34
CA ILE A 161 0.82 6.53 -3.70
C ILE A 161 -0.10 5.47 -3.08
N VAL A 162 -1.28 5.87 -2.59
CA VAL A 162 -2.23 4.94 -1.98
C VAL A 162 -3.17 4.38 -3.04
N GLN A 163 -3.95 5.24 -3.71
CA GLN A 163 -4.97 4.81 -4.67
C GLN A 163 -4.38 4.33 -6.01
N GLY A 164 -3.17 4.78 -6.35
CA GLY A 164 -2.48 4.37 -7.58
C GLY A 164 -2.77 5.22 -8.81
N VAL A 165 -3.31 6.43 -8.64
CA VAL A 165 -3.69 7.31 -9.75
C VAL A 165 -2.46 7.76 -10.54
N GLY A 166 -2.32 7.23 -11.76
CA GLY A 166 -1.23 7.52 -12.68
C GLY A 166 0.13 7.02 -12.19
N THR A 167 0.16 5.95 -11.39
CA THR A 167 1.39 5.31 -10.90
C THR A 167 1.48 3.85 -11.34
N GLU A 168 0.88 3.50 -12.48
CA GLU A 168 0.87 2.12 -13.00
C GLU A 168 2.29 1.57 -13.20
N GLU A 169 3.23 2.44 -13.57
CA GLU A 169 4.66 2.10 -13.73
C GLU A 169 5.51 2.36 -12.47
N HIS A 170 4.89 2.79 -11.37
CA HIS A 170 5.60 3.24 -10.16
C HIS A 170 5.15 2.56 -8.87
N GLY A 171 4.04 1.81 -8.87
CA GLY A 171 3.54 1.05 -7.73
C GLY A 171 2.71 1.87 -6.75
N SER A 172 1.75 1.20 -6.11
CA SER A 172 0.82 1.80 -5.15
C SER A 172 0.40 0.81 -4.06
N VAL A 173 -0.20 1.31 -2.98
CA VAL A 173 -0.74 0.46 -1.90
C VAL A 173 -1.88 -0.42 -2.42
N VAL A 174 -2.83 0.16 -3.17
CA VAL A 174 -3.93 -0.58 -3.79
C VAL A 174 -3.40 -1.64 -4.75
N GLY A 175 -2.43 -1.31 -5.62
CA GLY A 175 -1.81 -2.26 -6.53
C GLY A 175 -1.18 -3.46 -5.81
N CYS A 176 -0.47 -3.22 -4.71
CA CYS A 176 0.06 -4.28 -3.84
C CYS A 176 -1.04 -5.14 -3.21
N LEU A 177 -2.10 -4.54 -2.67
CA LEU A 177 -3.21 -5.28 -2.05
C LEU A 177 -3.97 -6.14 -3.07
N THR A 178 -4.22 -5.62 -4.27
CA THR A 178 -4.83 -6.38 -5.36
C THR A 178 -3.95 -7.56 -5.79
N ALA A 179 -2.64 -7.32 -6.00
CA ALA A 179 -1.70 -8.39 -6.33
C ALA A 179 -1.57 -9.42 -5.20
N LEU A 180 -1.63 -8.99 -3.94
CA LEU A 180 -1.62 -9.86 -2.76
C LEU A 180 -2.85 -10.75 -2.71
N ALA A 181 -4.03 -10.22 -3.02
CA ALA A 181 -5.27 -10.99 -3.09
C ALA A 181 -5.17 -12.10 -4.16
N ALA A 182 -4.66 -11.78 -5.35
CA ALA A 182 -4.44 -12.78 -6.41
C ALA A 182 -3.44 -13.87 -5.99
N ALA A 183 -2.35 -13.50 -5.31
CA ALA A 183 -1.34 -14.47 -4.84
C ALA A 183 -1.83 -15.32 -3.66
N ALA A 184 -2.75 -14.81 -2.83
CA ALA A 184 -3.29 -15.52 -1.67
C ALA A 184 -4.00 -16.83 -2.09
N GLY A 185 -4.83 -16.80 -3.12
CA GLY A 185 -5.42 -17.98 -3.75
C GLY A 185 -6.27 -18.89 -2.85
N ASN A 186 -6.74 -18.41 -1.69
CA ASN A 186 -7.67 -19.14 -0.83
C ASN A 186 -8.42 -18.23 0.15
N GLU A 187 -9.60 -18.68 0.56
CA GLU A 187 -10.52 -17.96 1.46
C GLU A 187 -9.91 -17.60 2.82
N GLN A 188 -9.07 -18.46 3.41
CA GLN A 188 -8.48 -18.21 4.73
C GLN A 188 -7.58 -16.96 4.72
N LEU A 189 -6.90 -16.72 3.60
CA LEU A 189 -6.07 -15.54 3.41
C LEU A 189 -6.89 -14.35 2.89
N TRP A 190 -7.89 -14.57 2.03
CA TRP A 190 -8.71 -13.47 1.52
C TRP A 190 -9.53 -12.76 2.59
N LYS A 191 -10.09 -13.49 3.56
CA LYS A 191 -10.90 -12.91 4.65
C LYS A 191 -10.22 -11.75 5.40
N PRO A 192 -9.01 -11.91 5.97
CA PRO A 192 -8.35 -10.80 6.66
C PRO A 192 -7.98 -9.65 5.72
N LEU A 193 -7.72 -9.90 4.43
CA LEU A 193 -7.48 -8.85 3.45
C LEU A 193 -8.75 -8.08 3.11
N ASN A 194 -9.86 -8.79 2.87
CA ASN A 194 -11.15 -8.17 2.62
C ASN A 194 -11.56 -7.32 3.81
N HIS A 195 -11.44 -7.83 5.04
CA HIS A 195 -11.71 -7.06 6.27
C HIS A 195 -10.91 -5.75 6.32
N ALA A 196 -9.60 -5.78 6.07
CA ALA A 196 -8.78 -4.56 6.07
C ALA A 196 -9.21 -3.53 5.01
N ILE A 197 -9.70 -3.99 3.86
CA ILE A 197 -10.27 -3.12 2.81
C ILE A 197 -11.62 -2.55 3.28
N LEU A 198 -12.52 -3.39 3.82
CA LEU A 198 -13.83 -2.93 4.28
C LEU A 198 -13.73 -1.91 5.43
N GLU A 199 -12.73 -2.05 6.32
CA GLU A 199 -12.44 -1.04 7.34
C GLU A 199 -12.09 0.33 6.74
N SER A 200 -11.41 0.36 5.59
CA SER A 200 -11.14 1.61 4.88
C SER A 200 -12.37 2.16 4.16
N CYS A 201 -13.24 1.29 3.63
CA CYS A 201 -14.54 1.66 3.06
C CYS A 201 -15.45 2.35 4.09
N GLY A 202 -15.47 1.86 5.33
CA GLY A 202 -16.28 2.40 6.43
C GLY A 202 -15.66 3.60 7.18
N ASN A 203 -14.66 4.28 6.61
CA ASN A 203 -14.01 5.39 7.31
C ASN A 203 -14.95 6.61 7.43
N GLU A 204 -15.47 6.89 8.63
CA GLU A 204 -16.43 7.98 8.86
C GLU A 204 -15.85 9.39 8.59
N GLU A 205 -14.56 9.60 8.87
CA GLU A 205 -13.96 10.94 8.89
C GLU A 205 -13.37 11.39 7.55
N ARG A 206 -12.84 10.46 6.74
CA ARG A 206 -11.98 10.75 5.59
C ARG A 206 -12.54 10.15 4.31
N SER A 207 -13.18 10.97 3.49
CA SER A 207 -13.73 10.52 2.20
C SER A 207 -12.66 10.01 1.25
N GLU A 208 -11.44 10.55 1.30
CA GLU A 208 -10.33 10.06 0.47
C GLU A 208 -9.91 8.62 0.83
N VAL A 209 -10.07 8.22 2.10
CA VAL A 209 -9.81 6.85 2.56
C VAL A 209 -10.94 5.93 2.14
N ARG A 210 -12.20 6.35 2.26
CA ARG A 210 -13.35 5.58 1.76
C ARG A 210 -13.24 5.33 0.27
N LYS A 211 -12.90 6.37 -0.51
CA LYS A 211 -12.64 6.27 -1.95
C LYS A 211 -11.52 5.29 -2.27
N ALA A 212 -10.41 5.34 -1.52
CA ALA A 212 -9.33 4.36 -1.67
C ALA A 212 -9.77 2.94 -1.36
N GLY A 213 -10.57 2.75 -0.31
CA GLY A 213 -11.12 1.47 0.10
C GLY A 213 -12.01 0.86 -0.97
N VAL A 214 -13.02 1.61 -1.44
CA VAL A 214 -13.95 1.10 -2.46
C VAL A 214 -13.25 0.88 -3.82
N SER A 215 -12.26 1.71 -4.17
CA SER A 215 -11.42 1.48 -5.36
C SER A 215 -10.57 0.21 -5.22
N CYS A 216 -10.02 -0.05 -4.03
CA CYS A 216 -9.28 -1.28 -3.73
C CYS A 216 -10.19 -2.50 -3.79
N LEU A 217 -11.39 -2.39 -3.22
CA LEU A 217 -12.41 -3.43 -3.24
C LEU A 217 -12.77 -3.80 -4.69
N LEU A 218 -13.10 -2.81 -5.51
CA LEU A 218 -13.38 -3.01 -6.93
C LEU A 218 -12.24 -3.71 -7.66
N SER A 219 -11.00 -3.27 -7.42
CA SER A 219 -9.80 -3.86 -8.03
C SER A 219 -9.62 -5.33 -7.61
N VAL A 220 -9.92 -5.67 -6.36
CA VAL A 220 -9.87 -7.05 -5.86
C VAL A 220 -10.99 -7.91 -6.45
N ILE A 221 -12.22 -7.38 -6.57
CA ILE A 221 -13.35 -8.08 -7.23
C ILE A 221 -12.97 -8.42 -8.67
N GLN A 222 -12.47 -7.43 -9.43
CA GLN A 222 -12.04 -7.62 -10.81
C GLN A 222 -10.86 -8.59 -10.93
N SER A 223 -9.93 -8.57 -9.98
CA SER A 223 -8.75 -9.45 -10.01
C SER A 223 -9.05 -10.89 -9.64
N LEU A 224 -10.00 -11.15 -8.74
CA LEU A 224 -10.36 -12.50 -8.30
C LEU A 224 -11.52 -13.11 -9.10
N GLY A 225 -12.37 -12.27 -9.70
CA GLY A 225 -13.54 -12.73 -10.46
C GLY A 225 -14.48 -13.59 -9.61
N GLU A 226 -14.87 -14.76 -10.14
CA GLU A 226 -15.79 -15.69 -9.48
C GLU A 226 -15.30 -16.13 -8.09
N GLU A 227 -13.99 -16.16 -7.86
CA GLU A 227 -13.42 -16.55 -6.57
C GLU A 227 -13.75 -15.56 -5.45
N TYR A 228 -14.05 -14.29 -5.79
CA TYR A 228 -14.46 -13.28 -4.81
C TYR A 228 -15.83 -13.56 -4.20
N MET A 229 -16.70 -14.33 -4.86
CA MET A 229 -18.10 -14.50 -4.46
C MET A 229 -18.27 -15.09 -3.05
N VAL A 230 -17.28 -15.82 -2.54
CA VAL A 230 -17.27 -16.33 -1.16
C VAL A 230 -17.18 -15.22 -0.10
N LEU A 231 -16.66 -14.06 -0.47
CA LEU A 231 -16.48 -12.88 0.40
C LEU A 231 -17.57 -11.83 0.22
N LEU A 232 -18.29 -11.87 -0.91
CA LEU A 232 -19.32 -10.89 -1.25
C LEU A 232 -20.34 -10.67 -0.13
N PRO A 233 -20.86 -11.70 0.58
CA PRO A 233 -21.80 -11.48 1.68
C PRO A 233 -21.26 -10.60 2.81
N GLU A 234 -19.95 -10.62 3.08
CA GLU A 234 -19.32 -9.78 4.10
C GLU A 234 -19.18 -8.32 3.62
N SER A 235 -19.12 -8.09 2.31
CA SER A 235 -18.96 -6.78 1.68
C SER A 235 -20.29 -6.08 1.38
N LEU A 236 -21.40 -6.81 1.25
CA LEU A 236 -22.72 -6.24 0.93
C LEU A 236 -23.19 -5.17 1.92
N PRO A 237 -23.06 -5.32 3.26
CA PRO A 237 -23.53 -4.30 4.20
C PRO A 237 -22.85 -2.95 3.95
N ILE A 238 -21.53 -2.95 3.80
CA ILE A 238 -20.78 -1.70 3.58
C ILE A 238 -20.99 -1.14 2.17
N LEU A 239 -21.20 -1.98 1.16
CA LEU A 239 -21.56 -1.52 -0.19
C LEU A 239 -22.94 -0.83 -0.20
N SER A 240 -23.92 -1.35 0.55
CA SER A 240 -25.23 -0.73 0.71
C SER A 240 -25.10 0.65 1.37
N GLU A 241 -24.32 0.76 2.45
CA GLU A 241 -24.04 2.05 3.10
C GLU A 241 -23.35 3.05 2.14
N LEU A 242 -22.40 2.59 1.33
CA LEU A 242 -21.67 3.46 0.39
C LEU A 242 -22.51 3.92 -0.81
N LEU A 243 -23.58 3.21 -1.19
CA LEU A 243 -24.51 3.69 -2.21
C LEU A 243 -25.21 4.99 -1.79
N GLU A 244 -25.32 5.23 -0.48
CA GLU A 244 -25.90 6.44 0.11
C GLU A 244 -24.84 7.51 0.45
N ASP A 245 -23.57 7.33 0.06
CA ASP A 245 -22.52 8.30 0.35
C ASP A 245 -22.80 9.65 -0.33
N SER A 246 -22.47 10.73 0.38
CA SER A 246 -22.57 12.11 -0.12
C SER A 246 -21.64 12.43 -1.29
N ASP A 247 -20.55 11.66 -1.45
CA ASP A 247 -19.61 11.79 -2.56
C ASP A 247 -20.04 10.88 -3.72
N GLU A 248 -20.42 11.50 -4.85
CA GLU A 248 -20.91 10.79 -6.04
C GLU A 248 -19.88 9.81 -6.63
N ASP A 249 -18.58 10.11 -6.50
CA ASP A 249 -17.53 9.19 -6.99
C ASP A 249 -17.51 7.91 -6.17
N ILE A 250 -17.71 8.02 -4.84
CA ILE A 250 -17.71 6.88 -3.92
C ILE A 250 -18.95 6.02 -4.16
N ALA A 251 -20.13 6.64 -4.23
CA ALA A 251 -21.37 5.94 -4.53
C ALA A 251 -21.33 5.27 -5.91
N GLY A 252 -20.70 5.92 -6.89
CA GLY A 252 -20.45 5.36 -8.22
C GLY A 252 -19.58 4.10 -8.18
N LEU A 253 -18.46 4.14 -7.46
CA LEU A 253 -17.57 2.98 -7.29
C LEU A 253 -18.25 1.83 -6.52
N ALA A 254 -19.06 2.14 -5.50
CA ALA A 254 -19.81 1.13 -4.76
C ALA A 254 -20.84 0.44 -5.66
N LYS A 255 -21.54 1.21 -6.50
CA LYS A 255 -22.44 0.67 -7.52
C LYS A 255 -21.70 -0.21 -8.52
N GLU A 256 -20.51 0.19 -8.96
CA GLU A 256 -19.70 -0.62 -9.87
C GLU A 256 -19.27 -1.94 -9.23
N CYS A 257 -18.89 -1.96 -7.94
CA CYS A 257 -18.63 -3.20 -7.20
C CYS A 257 -19.85 -4.14 -7.21
N ILE A 258 -21.05 -3.62 -6.99
CA ILE A 258 -22.29 -4.40 -7.00
C ILE A 258 -22.55 -4.95 -8.39
N THR A 259 -22.47 -4.11 -9.43
CA THR A 259 -22.66 -4.55 -10.82
C THR A 259 -21.65 -5.64 -11.22
N GLN A 260 -20.39 -5.52 -10.82
CA GLN A 260 -19.39 -6.58 -11.03
C GLN A 260 -19.78 -7.87 -10.30
N GLY A 261 -20.30 -7.77 -9.06
CA GLY A 261 -20.82 -8.92 -8.31
C GLY A 261 -21.99 -9.60 -9.01
N GLU A 262 -22.97 -8.82 -9.51
CA GLU A 262 -24.14 -9.34 -10.26
C GLU A 262 -23.72 -10.02 -11.56
N GLU A 263 -22.77 -9.44 -12.30
CA GLU A 263 -22.22 -10.02 -13.53
C GLU A 263 -21.56 -11.38 -13.28
N LEU A 264 -20.86 -11.52 -12.15
CA LEU A 264 -20.19 -12.76 -11.75
C LEU A 264 -21.18 -13.82 -11.21
N LEU A 265 -22.24 -13.41 -10.51
CA LEU A 265 -23.28 -14.33 -10.02
C LEU A 265 -24.28 -14.75 -11.10
N GLY A 266 -24.53 -13.89 -12.09
CA GLY A 266 -25.57 -14.06 -13.09
C GLY A 266 -26.99 -13.75 -12.58
N GLU A 267 -27.12 -13.13 -11.42
CA GLU A 267 -28.39 -12.69 -10.81
C GLU A 267 -28.26 -11.31 -10.17
N SER A 268 -29.41 -10.65 -9.93
CA SER A 268 -29.46 -9.33 -9.28
C SER A 268 -29.24 -9.45 -7.77
N LEU A 269 -28.55 -8.46 -7.20
CA LEU A 269 -28.28 -8.34 -5.77
C LEU A 269 -29.24 -7.38 -5.05
N ASP A 270 -30.27 -6.86 -5.74
CA ASP A 270 -31.20 -5.86 -5.20
C ASP A 270 -31.85 -6.31 -3.88
N ASP A 271 -32.26 -7.57 -3.79
CA ASP A 271 -32.91 -8.14 -2.60
C ASP A 271 -31.96 -8.25 -1.38
N ALA A 272 -30.65 -8.30 -1.61
CA ALA A 272 -29.65 -8.41 -0.57
C ALA A 272 -29.14 -7.05 -0.06
N ILE A 273 -29.40 -5.98 -0.82
CA ILE A 273 -28.94 -4.61 -0.54
C ILE A 273 -30.08 -3.73 -0.02
N SER A 274 -31.35 -4.13 -0.24
CA SER A 274 -32.59 -3.49 0.23
C SER A 274 -32.86 -3.66 1.73
#